data_AF-A0AAU2NC64-F1
#
_entry.id   AF-A0AAU2NC64-F1
#
_cell.length_a   1.000
_cell.length_b   1.000
_cell.length_c   1.000
_cell.angle_alpha   90.00
_cell.angle_beta   90.00
_cell.angle_gamma   90.00
#
_symmetry.space_group_name_H-M   'P 1'
#
loop_
_entity.id
_entity.type
_entity.pdbx_description
1 polymer ?
#
loop_
_entity_poly.entity_id
_entity_poly.type
_entity_poly.pdbx_seq_one_letter_code
_entity_poly.pdbx_strand_id
1 'polypeptide(L)'
;MPRPAAHAPERFIAIVGETVGSEWSPPSVPNWPVNFTRPADDRALTVYPDRMNSRIVFTTASLAAPDRRCHAKYTPDLAGHESIDAWLADGDLDAVGDALGVVVRWLIDQPLPEPFGSYPDPVGREMEQLARHAQELARLTAQFSAGLIRGEPVADKAARITHLAQLTEQSATRVNELRGPATDPTDGRR
;
A
#
# COMPACT_ATOMS: atom_id res chain seq x y z
N MET A 1 -42.05 -3.13 -24.47
CA MET A 1 -40.80 -3.85 -24.78
C MET A 1 -39.98 -3.90 -23.50
N PRO A 2 -39.83 -5.07 -22.84
CA PRO A 2 -38.97 -5.18 -21.67
C PRO A 2 -37.51 -4.99 -22.11
N ARG A 3 -36.79 -4.08 -21.44
CA ARG A 3 -35.36 -3.88 -21.64
C ARG A 3 -34.65 -5.19 -21.28
N PRO A 4 -33.72 -5.73 -22.10
CA PRO A 4 -32.89 -6.84 -21.66
C PRO A 4 -32.17 -6.43 -20.37
N ALA A 5 -32.13 -7.32 -19.38
CA ALA A 5 -31.44 -7.07 -18.12
C ALA A 5 -29.96 -6.81 -18.43
N ALA A 6 -29.55 -5.54 -18.36
CA ALA A 6 -28.15 -5.17 -18.47
C ALA A 6 -27.37 -5.91 -17.38
N HIS A 7 -26.23 -6.50 -17.74
CA HIS A 7 -25.42 -7.23 -16.78
C HIS A 7 -24.98 -6.26 -15.68
N ALA A 8 -24.93 -6.69 -14.41
CA ALA A 8 -24.67 -5.80 -13.27
C ALA A 8 -23.46 -4.83 -13.46
N PRO A 9 -22.34 -5.23 -14.09
CA PRO A 9 -21.25 -4.30 -14.43
C PRO A 9 -21.67 -3.16 -15.37
N GLU A 10 -22.52 -3.41 -16.37
CA GLU A 10 -23.00 -2.40 -17.33
C GLU A 10 -23.85 -1.34 -16.64
N ARG A 11 -24.73 -1.76 -15.73
CA ARG A 11 -25.55 -0.86 -14.92
C ARG A 11 -24.67 0.02 -14.03
N PHE A 12 -23.63 -0.56 -13.41
CA PHE A 12 -22.65 0.20 -12.64
C PHE A 12 -21.85 1.18 -13.49
N ILE A 13 -21.45 0.78 -14.69
CA ILE A 13 -20.72 1.67 -15.61
C ILE A 13 -21.58 2.89 -15.96
N ALA A 14 -22.88 2.71 -16.18
CA ALA A 14 -23.80 3.82 -16.44
C ALA A 14 -23.89 4.78 -15.24
N ILE A 15 -24.22 4.27 -14.04
CA ILE A 15 -24.41 5.09 -12.83
C ILE A 15 -23.12 5.82 -12.43
N VAL A 16 -22.00 5.10 -12.40
CA VAL A 16 -20.70 5.69 -12.06
C VAL A 16 -20.27 6.67 -13.16
N GLY A 17 -20.49 6.32 -14.44
CA GLY A 17 -20.19 7.17 -15.59
C GLY A 17 -20.91 8.52 -15.54
N GLU A 18 -22.19 8.53 -15.21
CA GLU A 18 -22.97 9.76 -15.00
C GLU A 18 -22.41 10.60 -13.84
N THR A 19 -21.88 9.95 -12.80
CA THR A 19 -21.32 10.63 -11.64
C THR A 19 -19.97 11.28 -11.93
N VAL A 20 -19.06 10.55 -12.59
CA VAL A 20 -17.68 11.01 -12.85
C VAL A 20 -17.58 11.96 -14.04
N GLY A 21 -18.56 11.91 -14.95
CA GLY A 21 -18.62 12.78 -16.13
C GLY A 21 -17.67 12.37 -17.27
N SER A 22 -17.68 13.15 -18.35
CA SER A 22 -16.94 12.86 -19.60
C SER A 22 -15.41 12.97 -19.48
N GLU A 23 -14.92 13.51 -18.37
CA GLU A 23 -13.49 13.63 -18.05
C GLU A 23 -12.83 12.26 -17.85
N TRP A 24 -13.63 11.25 -17.47
CA TRP A 24 -13.18 9.91 -17.15
C TRP A 24 -13.53 8.96 -18.30
N SER A 25 -12.52 8.21 -18.74
CA SER A 25 -12.70 7.15 -19.74
C SER A 25 -13.31 5.92 -19.06
N PRO A 26 -14.46 5.41 -19.53
CA PRO A 26 -15.05 4.17 -19.02
C PRO A 26 -14.21 2.93 -19.39
N PRO A 27 -14.43 1.77 -18.75
CA PRO A 27 -13.77 0.55 -19.15
C PRO A 27 -14.20 0.13 -20.56
N SER A 28 -13.28 -0.47 -21.31
CA SER A 28 -13.55 -1.02 -22.64
C SER A 28 -14.35 -2.33 -22.61
N VAL A 29 -14.39 -3.01 -21.46
CA VAL A 29 -15.14 -4.26 -21.26
C VAL A 29 -16.01 -4.13 -20.00
N PRO A 30 -17.32 -4.43 -20.07
CA PRO A 30 -18.20 -4.35 -18.92
C PRO A 30 -18.08 -5.60 -18.04
N ASN A 31 -16.97 -5.70 -17.31
CA ASN A 31 -16.72 -6.78 -16.36
C ASN A 31 -16.20 -6.23 -15.02
N TRP A 32 -16.30 -7.04 -13.97
CA TRP A 32 -15.64 -6.77 -12.70
C TRP A 32 -14.14 -7.09 -12.78
N PRO A 33 -13.26 -6.29 -12.16
CA PRO A 33 -13.53 -4.95 -11.63
C PRO A 33 -13.78 -3.92 -12.74
N VAL A 34 -14.69 -2.97 -12.49
CA VAL A 34 -14.99 -1.86 -13.38
C VAL A 34 -13.94 -0.77 -13.18
N ASN A 35 -13.24 -0.37 -14.24
CA ASN A 35 -12.13 0.59 -14.16
C ASN A 35 -12.39 1.82 -15.03
N PHE A 36 -12.50 2.98 -14.40
CA PHE A 36 -12.49 4.28 -15.04
C PHE A 36 -11.10 4.90 -14.93
N THR A 37 -10.68 5.66 -15.93
CA THR A 37 -9.37 6.34 -15.93
C THR A 37 -9.48 7.81 -16.30
N ARG A 38 -8.70 8.65 -15.65
CA ARG A 38 -8.54 10.08 -16.01
C ARG A 38 -7.05 10.36 -16.16
N PRO A 39 -6.48 10.16 -17.37
CA PRO A 39 -5.05 10.33 -17.60
C PRO A 39 -4.56 11.76 -17.33
N ALA A 40 -5.41 12.76 -17.53
CA ALA A 40 -5.06 14.17 -17.29
C ALA A 40 -4.61 14.46 -15.84
N ASP A 41 -5.15 13.71 -14.88
CA ASP A 41 -4.87 13.86 -13.45
C ASP A 41 -4.09 12.68 -12.87
N ASP A 42 -3.56 11.79 -13.71
CA ASP A 42 -2.90 10.55 -13.28
C ASP A 42 -3.80 9.70 -12.35
N ARG A 43 -5.09 9.54 -12.66
CA ARG A 43 -6.04 8.81 -11.78
C ARG A 43 -6.69 7.59 -12.43
N ALA A 44 -6.90 6.56 -11.61
CA ALA A 44 -7.81 5.45 -11.87
C ALA A 44 -8.87 5.38 -10.77
N LEU A 45 -10.11 5.04 -11.14
CA LEU A 45 -11.20 4.68 -10.24
C LEU A 45 -11.61 3.25 -10.54
N THR A 46 -11.46 2.37 -9.56
CA THR A 46 -11.79 0.95 -9.66
C THR A 46 -12.95 0.62 -8.74
N VAL A 47 -13.94 -0.11 -9.25
CA VAL A 47 -15.15 -0.51 -8.52
C VAL A 47 -15.33 -2.02 -8.62
N TYR A 48 -15.58 -2.67 -7.49
CA TYR A 48 -15.82 -4.12 -7.45
C TYR A 48 -16.64 -4.56 -6.23
N PRO A 49 -17.38 -5.68 -6.34
CA PRO A 49 -18.02 -6.31 -5.20
C PRO A 49 -17.00 -7.06 -4.33
N ASP A 50 -17.00 -6.76 -3.04
CA ASP A 50 -16.35 -7.53 -1.99
C ASP A 50 -17.36 -8.56 -1.44
N ARG A 51 -17.34 -9.74 -2.08
CA ARG A 51 -18.27 -10.85 -1.80
C ARG A 51 -18.18 -11.38 -0.37
N MET A 52 -16.99 -11.34 0.22
CA MET A 52 -16.79 -11.83 1.58
C MET A 52 -17.49 -10.94 2.62
N ASN A 53 -17.58 -9.65 2.35
CA ASN A 53 -18.16 -8.67 3.26
C ASN A 53 -19.50 -8.09 2.75
N SER A 54 -20.07 -8.67 1.70
CA SER A 54 -21.29 -8.23 1.01
C SER A 54 -21.40 -6.72 0.82
N ARG A 55 -20.37 -6.12 0.23
CA ARG A 55 -20.30 -4.66 0.01
C ARG A 55 -19.67 -4.34 -1.33
N ILE A 56 -19.82 -3.11 -1.77
CA ILE A 56 -19.14 -2.57 -2.95
C ILE A 56 -17.94 -1.75 -2.48
N VAL A 57 -16.80 -1.96 -3.12
CA VAL A 57 -15.56 -1.25 -2.84
C VAL A 57 -15.22 -0.34 -4.02
N PHE A 58 -14.89 0.90 -3.69
CA PHE A 58 -14.40 1.91 -4.62
C PHE A 58 -12.97 2.24 -4.24
N THR A 59 -12.07 2.28 -5.22
CA THR A 59 -10.69 2.68 -4.98
C THR A 59 -10.26 3.69 -6.02
N THR A 60 -9.73 4.83 -5.58
CA THR A 60 -9.05 5.77 -6.48
C THR A 60 -7.55 5.66 -6.26
N ALA A 61 -6.77 5.50 -7.32
CA ALA A 61 -5.32 5.36 -7.25
C ALA A 61 -4.63 6.23 -8.30
N SER A 62 -3.33 6.49 -8.10
CA SER A 62 -2.50 7.06 -9.16
C SER A 62 -2.22 6.02 -10.26
N LEU A 63 -2.23 6.41 -11.53
CA LEU A 63 -1.86 5.50 -12.63
C LEU A 63 -0.35 5.19 -12.60
N ALA A 64 0.48 6.19 -12.28
CA ALA A 64 1.93 6.06 -12.16
C ALA A 64 2.39 5.41 -10.85
N ALA A 65 1.63 5.55 -9.76
CA ALA A 65 1.94 5.05 -8.41
C ALA A 65 0.69 4.41 -7.75
N PRO A 66 0.32 3.18 -8.12
CA PRO A 66 -0.92 2.52 -7.67
C PRO A 66 -1.01 2.24 -6.15
N ASP A 67 0.12 2.34 -5.43
CA ASP A 67 0.20 2.27 -3.98
C ASP A 67 -0.42 3.50 -3.30
N ARG A 68 -0.47 4.64 -4.00
CA ARG A 68 -1.15 5.86 -3.57
C ARG A 68 -2.64 5.76 -3.89
N ARG A 69 -3.43 5.27 -2.93
CA ARG A 69 -4.87 5.05 -3.14
C ARG A 69 -5.73 5.41 -1.94
N CYS A 70 -6.93 5.89 -2.25
CA CYS A 70 -8.02 6.06 -1.30
C CYS A 70 -9.05 4.95 -1.51
N HIS A 71 -9.80 4.64 -0.46
CA HIS A 71 -10.84 3.62 -0.47
C HIS A 71 -12.14 4.20 0.05
N ALA A 72 -13.24 3.85 -0.60
CA ALA A 72 -14.57 4.01 -0.06
C ALA A 72 -15.36 2.71 -0.19
N LYS A 73 -16.39 2.56 0.64
CA LYS A 73 -17.18 1.34 0.72
C LYS A 73 -18.65 1.72 0.80
N TYR A 74 -19.48 0.95 0.14
CA TYR A 74 -20.93 1.04 0.24
C TYR A 74 -21.49 -0.32 0.58
N THR A 75 -22.26 -0.41 1.67
CA THR A 75 -22.93 -1.64 2.08
C THR A 75 -24.42 -1.49 1.75
N PRO A 76 -24.93 -2.19 0.74
CA PRO A 76 -26.36 -2.17 0.43
C PRO A 76 -27.17 -2.90 1.50
N ASP A 77 -28.45 -2.54 1.60
CA ASP A 77 -29.42 -3.39 2.29
C ASP A 77 -29.70 -4.62 1.42
N LEU A 78 -29.42 -5.80 1.97
CA LEU A 78 -29.61 -7.09 1.30
C LEU A 78 -30.97 -7.72 1.61
N ALA A 79 -31.90 -6.99 2.25
CA ALA A 79 -33.23 -7.52 2.55
C ALA A 79 -33.87 -8.14 1.28
N GLY A 80 -34.16 -9.44 1.34
CA GLY A 80 -34.73 -10.19 0.21
C GLY A 80 -33.70 -10.79 -0.77
N HIS A 81 -32.40 -10.63 -0.52
CA HIS A 81 -31.31 -11.17 -1.35
C HIS A 81 -30.34 -12.02 -0.52
N GLU A 82 -29.91 -13.16 -1.07
CA GLU A 82 -29.01 -14.10 -0.39
C GLU A 82 -27.54 -13.68 -0.41
N SER A 83 -27.15 -12.82 -1.35
CA SER A 83 -25.75 -12.41 -1.56
C SER A 83 -25.67 -11.05 -2.25
N ILE A 84 -24.48 -10.45 -2.23
CA ILE A 84 -24.22 -9.23 -3.00
C ILE A 84 -24.36 -9.46 -4.51
N ASP A 85 -24.03 -10.64 -5.04
CA ASP A 85 -24.18 -10.93 -6.46
C ASP A 85 -25.67 -11.02 -6.85
N ALA A 86 -26.52 -11.61 -5.98
CA ALA A 86 -27.97 -11.64 -6.16
C ALA A 86 -28.59 -10.23 -6.08
N TRP A 87 -28.14 -9.41 -5.13
CA TRP A 87 -28.54 -8.01 -5.05
C TRP A 87 -28.07 -7.19 -6.26
N LEU A 88 -26.87 -7.45 -6.79
CA LEU A 88 -26.37 -6.78 -7.99
C LEU A 88 -27.13 -7.16 -9.27
N ALA A 89 -27.61 -8.40 -9.34
CA ALA A 89 -28.43 -8.87 -10.45
C ALA A 89 -29.81 -8.21 -10.46
N ASP A 90 -30.52 -8.27 -9.33
CA ASP A 90 -31.96 -7.98 -9.27
C ASP A 90 -32.32 -6.75 -8.44
N GLY A 91 -31.36 -6.19 -7.69
CA GLY A 91 -31.57 -5.03 -6.84
C GLY A 91 -31.77 -3.74 -7.62
N ASP A 92 -32.38 -2.77 -6.95
CA ASP A 92 -32.64 -1.44 -7.48
C ASP A 92 -31.40 -0.55 -7.34
N LEU A 93 -30.53 -0.58 -8.37
CA LEU A 93 -29.36 0.26 -8.45
C LEU A 93 -29.69 1.74 -8.64
N ASP A 94 -30.86 2.05 -9.22
CA ASP A 94 -31.29 3.43 -9.44
C ASP A 94 -31.67 4.08 -8.09
N ALA A 95 -32.34 3.33 -7.21
CA ALA A 95 -32.67 3.78 -5.86
C ALA A 95 -31.44 4.12 -4.99
N VAL A 96 -30.28 3.51 -5.26
CA VAL A 96 -29.03 3.78 -4.54
C VAL A 96 -28.07 4.68 -5.32
N GLY A 97 -28.44 5.10 -6.53
CA GLY A 97 -27.59 5.88 -7.45
C GLY A 97 -27.07 7.16 -6.80
N ASP A 98 -27.91 7.90 -6.09
CA ASP A 98 -27.51 9.12 -5.37
C ASP A 98 -26.48 8.84 -4.27
N ALA A 99 -26.66 7.77 -3.50
CA ALA A 99 -25.74 7.38 -2.44
C ALA A 99 -24.38 6.95 -3.01
N LEU A 100 -24.40 6.18 -4.09
CA LEU A 100 -23.18 5.81 -4.84
C LEU A 100 -22.50 7.05 -5.42
N GLY A 101 -23.28 7.99 -5.95
CA GLY A 101 -22.81 9.26 -6.48
C GLY A 101 -22.06 10.09 -5.44
N VAL A 102 -22.60 10.20 -4.22
CA VAL A 102 -21.93 10.86 -3.10
C VAL A 102 -20.62 10.18 -2.73
N VAL A 103 -20.61 8.84 -2.64
CA VAL A 103 -19.40 8.07 -2.33
C VAL A 103 -18.31 8.27 -3.38
N VAL A 104 -18.67 8.19 -4.66
CA VAL A 104 -17.73 8.35 -5.77
C VAL A 104 -17.20 9.79 -5.83
N ARG A 105 -18.07 10.80 -5.72
CA ARG A 105 -17.66 12.22 -5.72
C ARG A 105 -16.70 12.53 -4.58
N TRP A 106 -17.07 12.12 -3.36
CA TRP A 106 -16.19 12.27 -2.20
C TRP A 106 -14.82 11.63 -2.45
N LEU A 107 -14.79 10.44 -3.03
CA LEU A 107 -13.56 9.70 -3.27
C LEU A 107 -12.68 10.33 -4.36
N ILE A 108 -13.25 10.80 -5.48
CA ILE A 108 -12.48 11.42 -6.56
C ILE A 108 -11.98 12.83 -6.18
N ASP A 109 -12.72 13.55 -5.34
CA ASP A 109 -12.34 14.87 -4.83
C ASP A 109 -11.26 14.78 -3.75
N GLN A 110 -11.07 13.62 -3.12
CA GLN A 110 -9.99 13.44 -2.15
C GLN A 110 -8.63 13.58 -2.84
N PRO A 111 -7.69 14.35 -2.26
CA PRO A 111 -6.31 14.28 -2.69
C PRO A 111 -5.83 12.83 -2.51
N LEU A 112 -5.16 12.29 -3.52
CA LEU A 112 -4.47 11.01 -3.31
C LEU A 112 -3.46 11.21 -2.18
N PRO A 113 -3.25 10.19 -1.33
CA PRO A 113 -2.20 10.25 -0.33
C PRO A 113 -0.92 10.70 -1.03
N GLU A 114 -0.14 11.56 -0.39
CA GLU A 114 1.22 11.78 -0.85
C GLU A 114 1.89 10.41 -1.03
N PRO A 115 2.86 10.27 -1.96
CA PRO A 115 3.73 9.10 -1.92
C PRO A 115 4.10 8.93 -0.46
N PHE A 116 4.00 7.74 0.11
CA PHE A 116 4.49 7.53 1.47
C PHE A 116 5.93 8.02 1.47
N GLY A 117 6.12 9.28 1.85
CA GLY A 117 7.37 9.98 1.79
C GLY A 117 8.06 9.45 3.00
N SER A 118 8.70 8.30 2.81
CA SER A 118 9.43 7.55 3.81
C SER A 118 8.80 7.77 5.19
N TYR A 119 7.75 7.02 5.55
CA TYR A 119 7.66 6.68 6.98
C TYR A 119 9.08 6.26 7.34
N PRO A 120 9.76 6.98 8.25
CA PRO A 120 11.19 6.79 8.42
C PRO A 120 11.33 5.35 8.82
N ASP A 121 11.76 4.49 7.88
CA ASP A 121 11.89 3.07 8.10
C ASP A 121 12.96 2.97 9.17
N PRO A 122 12.56 2.83 10.45
CA PRO A 122 13.51 2.98 11.53
C PRO A 122 14.45 1.77 11.50
N VAL A 123 13.96 0.63 11.01
CA VAL A 123 14.75 -0.57 10.75
C VAL A 123 15.72 -0.32 9.60
N GLY A 124 15.24 0.18 8.46
CA GLY A 124 16.07 0.49 7.29
C GLY A 124 17.18 1.49 7.58
N ARG A 125 16.88 2.57 8.32
CA ARG A 125 17.90 3.56 8.75
C ARG A 125 18.96 2.94 9.67
N GLU A 126 18.55 2.17 10.66
CA GLU A 126 19.50 1.51 11.58
C GLU A 126 20.31 0.41 10.86
N MET A 127 19.73 -0.29 9.89
CA MET A 127 20.44 -1.25 9.03
C MET A 127 21.48 -0.57 8.14
N GLU A 128 21.17 0.58 7.54
CA GLU A 128 22.15 1.36 6.80
C GLU A 128 23.28 1.86 7.69
N GLN A 129 22.96 2.29 8.91
CA GLN A 129 23.94 2.74 9.88
C GLN A 129 24.85 1.59 10.33
N LEU A 130 24.30 0.39 10.55
CA LEU A 130 25.08 -0.83 10.79
C LEU A 130 26.01 -1.17 9.63
N ALA A 131 25.53 -1.08 8.39
CA ALA A 131 26.36 -1.34 7.21
C ALA A 131 27.53 -0.35 7.13
N ARG A 132 27.29 0.94 7.43
CA ARG A 132 28.35 1.97 7.49
C ARG A 132 29.34 1.69 8.61
N HIS A 133 28.88 1.33 9.81
CA HIS A 133 29.76 0.98 10.92
C HIS A 133 30.62 -0.24 10.59
N ALA A 134 30.05 -1.27 9.96
CA ALA A 134 30.79 -2.47 9.54
C ALA A 134 31.90 -2.15 8.51
N GLN A 135 31.59 -1.30 7.52
CA GLN A 135 32.57 -0.84 6.53
C GLN A 135 33.70 -0.06 7.18
N GLU A 136 33.37 0.85 8.10
CA GLU A 136 34.36 1.67 8.79
C GLU A 136 35.20 0.84 9.78
N LEU A 137 34.62 -0.16 10.45
CA LEU A 137 35.36 -1.14 11.25
C LEU A 137 36.36 -1.92 10.40
N ALA A 138 35.97 -2.40 9.23
CA ALA A 138 36.86 -3.11 8.32
C ALA A 138 38.04 -2.20 7.90
N ARG A 139 37.76 -0.94 7.58
CA ARG A 139 38.77 0.06 7.21
C ARG A 139 39.75 0.34 8.35
N LEU A 140 39.25 0.60 9.56
CA LEU A 140 40.08 0.89 10.72
C LEU A 140 40.93 -0.30 11.13
N THR A 141 40.37 -1.51 11.06
CA THR A 141 41.09 -2.76 11.35
C THR A 141 42.23 -2.98 10.36
N ALA A 142 42.00 -2.75 9.06
CA ALA A 142 43.06 -2.82 8.06
C ALA A 142 44.20 -1.82 8.32
N GLN A 143 43.87 -0.59 8.71
CA GLN A 143 44.86 0.42 9.07
C GLN A 143 45.61 0.10 10.37
N PHE A 144 44.93 -0.50 11.35
CA PHE A 144 45.53 -0.96 12.59
C PHE A 144 46.57 -2.03 12.31
N SER A 145 46.21 -3.06 11.52
CA SER A 145 47.13 -4.12 11.10
C SER A 145 48.32 -3.57 10.31
N ALA A 146 48.09 -2.63 9.38
CA ALA A 146 49.17 -1.99 8.64
C ALA A 146 50.13 -1.20 9.55
N GLY A 147 49.59 -0.49 10.55
CA GLY A 147 50.39 0.24 11.54
C GLY A 147 51.25 -0.71 12.39
N LEU A 148 50.70 -1.84 12.83
CA LEU A 148 51.45 -2.88 13.55
C LEU A 148 52.63 -3.42 12.73
N ILE A 149 52.41 -3.71 11.45
CA ILE A 149 53.46 -4.21 10.54
C ILE A 149 54.59 -3.18 10.37
N ARG A 150 54.24 -1.89 10.31
CA ARG A 150 55.20 -0.79 10.12
C ARG A 150 55.84 -0.29 11.42
N GLY A 151 55.43 -0.81 12.58
CA GLY A 151 55.90 -0.34 13.88
C GLY A 151 55.40 1.07 14.26
N GLU A 152 54.28 1.50 13.68
CA GLU A 152 53.64 2.79 14.00
C GLU A 152 52.87 2.70 15.32
N PRO A 153 52.69 3.82 16.06
CA PRO A 153 51.81 3.85 17.23
C PRO A 153 50.35 3.61 16.81
N VAL A 154 49.72 2.58 17.37
CA VAL A 154 48.36 2.14 16.98
C VAL A 154 47.29 2.35 18.07
N ALA A 155 47.64 2.95 19.21
CA ALA A 155 46.73 3.14 20.34
C ALA A 155 45.44 3.90 19.95
N ASP A 156 45.57 4.98 19.19
CA ASP A 156 44.43 5.76 18.71
C ASP A 156 43.52 4.98 17.76
N LYS A 157 44.09 4.09 16.94
CA LYS A 157 43.33 3.23 16.03
C LYS A 157 42.58 2.16 16.83
N ALA A 158 43.21 1.56 17.85
CA ALA A 158 42.56 0.62 18.75
C ALA A 158 41.38 1.27 19.48
N ALA A 159 41.56 2.46 20.04
CA ALA A 159 40.49 3.19 20.73
C ALA A 159 39.29 3.49 19.81
N ARG A 160 39.55 3.89 18.56
CA ARG A 160 38.51 4.14 17.55
C ARG A 160 37.76 2.87 17.14
N ILE A 161 38.46 1.73 17.01
CA ILE A 161 37.84 0.42 16.75
C ILE A 161 36.90 0.05 17.91
N THR A 162 37.36 0.16 19.16
CA THR A 162 36.54 -0.13 20.34
C THR A 162 35.28 0.73 20.39
N HIS A 163 35.41 2.04 20.19
CA HIS A 163 34.27 2.94 20.20
C HIS A 163 33.25 2.61 19.09
N LEU A 164 33.73 2.35 17.88
CA LEU A 164 32.85 2.02 16.75
C LEU A 164 32.18 0.65 16.90
N ALA A 165 32.86 -0.32 17.53
CA ALA A 165 32.26 -1.62 17.85
C ALA A 165 31.09 -1.46 18.84
N GLN A 166 31.22 -0.59 19.84
CA GLN A 166 30.13 -0.28 20.78
C GLN A 166 28.92 0.36 20.07
N LEU A 167 29.16 1.30 19.15
CA LEU A 167 28.08 1.91 18.35
C LEU A 167 27.41 0.88 17.42
N THR A 168 28.17 -0.08 16.90
CA THR A 168 27.65 -1.18 16.07
C THR A 168 26.73 -2.08 16.89
N GLU A 169 27.14 -2.45 18.11
CA GLU A 169 26.31 -3.26 19.02
C GLU A 169 25.00 -2.55 19.38
N GLN A 170 25.05 -1.25 19.69
CA GLN A 170 23.85 -0.46 20.01
C GLN A 170 22.85 -0.42 18.85
N SER A 171 23.31 -0.14 17.62
CA SER A 171 22.42 -0.17 16.44
C SER A 171 21.91 -1.58 16.13
N ALA A 172 22.69 -2.65 16.38
CA ALA A 172 22.24 -4.03 16.17
C ALA A 172 21.11 -4.40 17.13
N THR A 173 21.25 -4.05 18.40
CA THR A 173 20.19 -4.18 19.41
C THR A 173 18.96 -3.40 18.99
N ARG A 174 19.13 -2.16 18.51
CA ARG A 174 18.01 -1.32 18.06
C ARG A 174 17.27 -1.91 16.86
N VAL A 175 17.98 -2.49 15.89
CA VAL A 175 17.37 -3.22 14.77
C VAL A 175 16.54 -4.41 15.27
N ASN A 176 17.04 -5.18 16.24
CA ASN A 176 16.32 -6.32 16.80
C ASN A 176 15.05 -5.88 17.56
N GLU A 177 15.13 -4.80 18.34
CA GLU A 177 13.97 -4.21 19.02
C GLU A 177 12.91 -3.75 18.02
N LEU A 178 13.33 -3.07 16.94
CA LEU A 178 12.43 -2.51 15.94
C LEU A 178 11.80 -3.55 15.03
N ARG A 179 12.47 -4.69 14.79
CA ARG A 179 11.91 -5.83 14.04
C ARG A 179 10.89 -6.63 14.86
N GLY A 180 10.85 -6.46 16.18
CA GLY A 180 10.06 -7.28 17.09
C GLY A 180 10.66 -8.68 17.31
N PRO A 181 10.13 -9.47 18.25
CA PRO A 181 10.63 -10.82 18.50
C PRO A 181 10.48 -11.66 17.24
N ALA A 182 11.58 -12.30 16.81
CA ALA A 182 11.51 -13.35 15.81
C ALA A 182 10.55 -14.41 16.34
N THR A 183 9.41 -14.64 15.67
CA THR A 183 8.64 -15.85 15.89
C THR A 183 9.56 -17.01 15.54
N ASP A 184 10.01 -17.72 16.57
CA ASP A 184 10.83 -18.91 16.43
C ASP A 184 10.04 -19.94 15.60
N PRO A 185 10.50 -20.34 14.41
CA PRO A 185 9.79 -21.32 13.59
C PRO A 185 9.80 -22.74 14.19
N THR A 186 10.34 -22.92 15.40
CA THR A 186 10.32 -24.20 16.11
C THR A 186 9.14 -24.39 17.09
N ASP A 187 8.34 -23.37 17.38
CA ASP A 187 7.15 -23.53 18.24
C ASP A 187 5.92 -23.94 17.42
N GLY A 188 5.99 -25.16 16.88
CA GLY A 188 5.01 -25.69 15.94
C GLY A 188 4.95 -27.22 15.92
N ARG A 189 5.05 -27.87 17.08
CA ARG A 189 4.63 -29.27 17.25
C ARG A 189 3.88 -29.48 18.57
N ARG A 190 2.55 -29.38 18.49
CA ARG A 190 1.62 -30.24 19.23
C ARG A 190 0.60 -30.78 18.24
#